data_AF-A0A7J7U1P2-F1
#
_entry.id   AF-A0A7J7U1P2-F1
#
_cell.length_a   1.000
_cell.length_b   1.000
_cell.length_c   1.000
_cell.angle_alpha   90.00
_cell.angle_beta   90.00
_cell.angle_gamma   90.00
#
_symmetry.space_group_name_H-M   'P 1'
#
loop_
_entity.id
_entity.type
_entity.pdbx_description
1 polymer ?
#
loop_
_entity_poly.entity_id
_entity_poly.type
_entity_poly.pdbx_seq_one_letter_code
_entity_poly.pdbx_strand_id
1 'polypeptide(L)'
;MVAHESGRWNDVPCNYNLPYVCKKGTVLCGPPPAVENASPIGAHKAKYNVHATVRYQCDEGFAQHHVAIIRCQSNGKWDRPQIVCTKPRRSHRMRRHHHHHQHHHQRRHHKSRKERRKHKKHPAEDWEKEEGNFC
;
A
#
# COMPACT_ATOMS: atom_id res chain seq x y z
N MET A 1 45.91 -30.55 -0.30
CA MET A 1 46.27 -29.81 -1.52
C MET A 1 46.95 -28.52 -1.09
N VAL A 2 48.28 -28.50 -1.10
CA VAL A 2 49.05 -27.29 -0.78
C VAL A 2 49.54 -26.72 -2.10
N ALA A 3 49.04 -25.54 -2.47
CA ALA A 3 49.66 -24.75 -3.52
C ALA A 3 50.93 -24.12 -2.93
N HIS A 4 52.11 -24.48 -3.42
CA HIS A 4 53.30 -23.64 -3.20
C HIS A 4 53.09 -22.29 -3.90
N GLU A 5 53.83 -21.24 -3.52
CA GLU A 5 53.70 -19.84 -4.01
C GLU A 5 53.62 -19.64 -5.54
N SER A 6 53.92 -20.67 -6.33
CA SER A 6 53.77 -20.71 -7.80
C SER A 6 52.47 -21.36 -8.32
N GLY A 7 51.52 -21.72 -7.44
CA GLY A 7 50.22 -22.29 -7.82
C GLY A 7 50.24 -23.72 -8.36
N ARG A 8 51.36 -24.44 -8.22
CA ARG A 8 51.53 -25.82 -8.71
C ARG A 8 51.09 -26.85 -7.66
N TRP A 9 50.50 -27.95 -8.14
CA TRP A 9 50.07 -29.07 -7.30
C TRP A 9 51.25 -29.96 -6.92
N ASN A 10 51.20 -30.55 -5.72
CA ASN A 10 52.14 -31.57 -5.26
C ASN A 10 51.36 -32.75 -4.66
N ASP A 11 51.80 -33.96 -4.97
CA ASP A 11 51.21 -35.19 -4.43
C ASP A 11 51.79 -35.47 -3.04
N VAL A 12 50.91 -35.56 -2.04
CA VAL A 12 51.29 -35.76 -0.64
C VAL A 12 50.39 -36.80 0.00
N PRO A 13 50.89 -37.62 0.94
CA PRO A 13 50.07 -38.60 1.65
C PRO A 13 48.90 -37.96 2.40
N CYS A 14 47.75 -38.64 2.43
CA CYS A 14 46.52 -38.13 3.06
C CYS A 14 46.63 -37.88 4.58
N ASN A 15 47.65 -38.43 5.25
CA ASN A 15 47.93 -38.22 6.68
C ASN A 15 48.51 -36.84 7.01
N TYR A 16 48.78 -35.99 6.00
CA TYR A 16 49.34 -34.67 6.24
C TYR A 16 48.24 -33.70 6.70
N ASN A 17 48.50 -32.98 7.79
CA ASN A 17 47.62 -31.91 8.25
C ASN A 17 47.84 -30.64 7.41
N LEU A 18 47.05 -30.47 6.37
CA LEU A 18 47.16 -29.38 5.40
C LEU A 18 46.03 -28.35 5.59
N PRO A 19 46.29 -27.07 5.33
CA PRO A 19 45.23 -26.07 5.34
C PRO A 19 44.17 -26.35 4.26
N TYR A 20 42.91 -26.17 4.62
CA TYR A 20 41.80 -26.30 3.67
C TYR A 20 41.72 -25.08 2.75
N VAL A 21 41.53 -25.33 1.45
CA VAL A 21 41.25 -24.30 0.46
C VAL A 21 39.78 -24.38 0.07
N CYS A 22 39.02 -23.32 0.37
CA CYS A 22 37.60 -23.24 0.08
C CYS A 22 37.33 -22.35 -1.14
N LYS A 23 36.50 -22.82 -2.08
CA LYS A 23 35.95 -21.99 -3.16
C LYS A 23 34.48 -21.71 -2.89
N LYS A 24 34.12 -20.44 -2.69
CA LYS A 24 32.71 -20.03 -2.59
C LYS A 24 32.10 -20.02 -3.99
N GLY A 25 31.01 -20.77 -4.19
CA GLY A 25 30.29 -20.78 -5.46
C GLY A 25 29.77 -19.39 -5.83
N THR A 26 29.88 -19.01 -7.11
CA THR A 26 29.46 -17.70 -7.64
C THR A 26 27.97 -17.67 -7.99
N VAL A 27 27.14 -18.39 -7.24
CA VAL A 27 25.69 -18.39 -7.46
C VAL A 27 25.17 -17.03 -7.00
N LEU A 28 24.58 -16.28 -7.92
CA LEU A 28 24.05 -14.95 -7.66
C LEU A 28 22.61 -14.91 -8.16
N CYS A 29 21.74 -14.21 -7.44
CA CYS A 29 20.43 -13.89 -7.97
C CYS A 29 20.54 -12.73 -8.96
N GLY A 30 19.71 -12.77 -9.99
CA GLY A 30 19.49 -11.62 -10.88
C GLY A 30 18.67 -10.51 -10.19
N PRO A 31 18.11 -9.58 -10.98
CA PRO A 31 17.19 -8.57 -10.47
C PRO A 31 15.99 -9.19 -9.73
N PRO A 32 15.47 -8.55 -8.67
CA PRO A 32 14.24 -8.95 -8.01
C PRO A 32 13.05 -9.02 -8.99
N PRO A 33 12.10 -9.96 -8.80
CA PRO A 33 10.90 -10.02 -9.61
C PRO A 33 10.05 -8.73 -9.49
N ALA A 34 9.34 -8.36 -10.54
CA ALA A 34 8.39 -7.25 -10.47
C ALA A 34 7.17 -7.64 -9.64
N VAL A 35 6.63 -6.68 -8.89
CA VAL A 35 5.40 -6.82 -8.09
C VAL A 35 4.45 -5.70 -8.50
N GLU A 36 3.16 -6.02 -8.63
CA GLU A 36 2.16 -5.02 -9.03
C GLU A 36 1.97 -3.96 -7.93
N ASN A 37 1.95 -2.69 -8.32
CA ASN A 37 1.78 -1.54 -7.44
C ASN A 37 2.84 -1.45 -6.32
N ALA A 38 4.04 -1.99 -6.55
CA ALA A 38 5.14 -1.96 -5.60
C ALA A 38 6.52 -1.92 -6.28
N SER A 39 7.44 -1.20 -5.66
CA SER A 39 8.81 -1.04 -6.13
C SER A 39 9.84 -1.49 -5.07
N PRO A 40 10.96 -2.14 -5.45
CA PRO A 40 12.06 -2.42 -4.54
C PRO A 40 12.64 -1.13 -3.94
N ILE A 41 13.00 -1.17 -2.67
CA ILE A 41 13.61 -0.04 -1.97
C ILE A 41 15.13 -0.12 -2.09
N GLY A 42 15.75 1.00 -2.48
CA GLY A 42 17.20 1.18 -2.51
C GLY A 42 17.79 1.04 -3.92
N ALA A 43 19.11 0.84 -3.98
CA ALA A 43 19.84 0.79 -5.24
C ALA A 43 19.59 -0.52 -6.00
N HIS A 44 19.14 -0.41 -7.25
CA HIS A 44 18.98 -1.54 -8.14
C HIS A 44 20.34 -2.06 -8.60
N LYS A 45 20.64 -3.32 -8.25
CA LYS A 45 21.84 -4.03 -8.71
C LYS A 45 21.48 -5.03 -9.80
N ALA A 46 22.40 -5.26 -10.74
CA ALA A 46 22.25 -6.31 -11.75
C ALA A 46 22.33 -7.72 -11.13
N LYS A 47 23.07 -7.87 -10.03
CA LYS A 47 23.29 -9.15 -9.34
C LYS A 47 23.28 -8.97 -7.82
N TYR A 48 22.80 -10.00 -7.12
CA TYR A 48 22.73 -10.05 -5.66
C TYR A 48 23.35 -11.33 -5.13
N ASN A 49 24.06 -11.22 -4.00
CA ASN A 49 24.65 -12.37 -3.31
C ASN A 49 23.55 -13.30 -2.76
N VAL A 50 23.87 -14.59 -2.63
CA VAL A 50 23.05 -15.52 -1.85
C VAL A 50 22.80 -14.95 -0.46
N HIS A 51 21.57 -15.11 0.02
CA HIS A 51 21.05 -14.58 1.29
C HIS A 51 20.89 -13.05 1.33
N ALA A 52 21.15 -12.33 0.23
CA ALA A 52 20.75 -10.94 0.13
C ALA A 52 19.24 -10.80 0.26
N THR A 53 18.79 -9.72 0.91
CA THR A 53 17.38 -9.42 1.13
C THR A 53 17.00 -8.13 0.41
N VAL A 54 15.82 -8.11 -0.18
CA VAL A 54 15.23 -6.92 -0.81
C VAL A 54 13.87 -6.67 -0.19
N ARG A 55 13.60 -5.40 0.13
CA ARG A 55 12.31 -4.95 0.65
C ARG A 55 11.56 -4.18 -0.44
N TYR A 56 10.29 -4.49 -0.65
CA TYR A 56 9.39 -3.74 -1.51
C TYR A 56 8.67 -2.64 -0.73
N GLN A 57 8.29 -1.60 -1.44
CA GLN A 57 7.42 -0.53 -1.00
C GLN A 57 6.24 -0.44 -1.94
N CYS A 58 5.02 -0.42 -1.41
CA CYS A 58 3.85 -0.13 -2.22
C CYS A 58 3.93 1.29 -2.78
N ASP A 59 3.43 1.46 -3.99
CA ASP A 59 3.34 2.76 -4.65
C ASP A 59 2.36 3.69 -3.90
N GLU A 60 2.45 4.99 -4.19
CA GLU A 60 1.65 5.99 -3.51
C GLU A 60 0.14 5.71 -3.64
N GLY A 61 -0.58 5.76 -2.51
CA GLY A 61 -2.01 5.49 -2.46
C GLY A 61 -2.38 4.01 -2.35
N PHE A 62 -1.42 3.09 -2.26
CA PHE A 62 -1.65 1.68 -1.95
C PHE A 62 -1.25 1.34 -0.51
N ALA A 63 -2.02 0.45 0.11
CA ALA A 63 -1.73 -0.10 1.43
C ALA A 63 -1.03 -1.45 1.30
N GLN A 64 0.03 -1.65 2.09
CA GLN A 64 0.76 -2.92 2.16
C GLN A 64 -0.03 -3.96 2.94
N HIS A 65 -0.15 -5.15 2.34
CA HIS A 65 -0.59 -6.37 2.97
C HIS A 65 0.51 -7.43 2.82
N HIS A 66 0.63 -8.31 3.82
CA HIS A 66 1.64 -9.37 3.88
C HIS A 66 3.10 -8.88 3.91
N VAL A 67 4.03 -9.85 3.82
CA VAL A 67 5.48 -9.64 3.97
C VAL A 67 6.07 -9.05 2.69
N ALA A 68 6.74 -7.91 2.84
CA ALA A 68 7.36 -7.14 1.76
C ALA A 68 8.83 -7.47 1.52
N ILE A 69 9.35 -8.55 2.09
CA ILE A 69 10.77 -8.90 2.04
C ILE A 69 10.93 -10.23 1.31
N ILE A 70 11.86 -10.27 0.35
CA ILE A 70 12.29 -11.50 -0.32
C ILE A 70 13.78 -11.72 -0.10
N ARG A 71 14.22 -12.98 -0.15
CA ARG A 71 15.62 -13.36 -0.01
C ARG A 71 16.12 -14.13 -1.24
N CYS A 72 17.37 -13.91 -1.58
CA CYS A 72 18.08 -14.69 -2.59
C CYS A 72 18.45 -16.05 -2.02
N GLN A 73 17.96 -17.14 -2.61
CA GLN A 73 18.23 -18.50 -2.18
C GLN A 73 19.59 -19.01 -2.68
N SER A 74 20.07 -20.10 -2.07
CA SER A 74 21.33 -20.77 -2.40
C SER A 74 21.39 -21.30 -3.84
N ASN A 75 20.23 -21.46 -4.49
CA ASN A 75 20.08 -21.88 -5.87
C ASN A 75 20.13 -20.70 -6.88
N GLY A 76 20.33 -19.46 -6.42
CA GLY A 76 20.37 -18.27 -7.27
C GLY A 76 18.99 -17.76 -7.70
N LYS A 77 17.91 -18.25 -7.09
CA LYS A 77 16.54 -17.77 -7.32
C LYS A 77 16.04 -16.96 -6.14
N TRP A 78 15.16 -16.00 -6.41
CA TRP A 78 14.48 -15.23 -5.38
C TRP A 78 13.33 -16.02 -4.76
N ASP A 79 13.08 -15.80 -3.47
CA ASP A 79 11.83 -16.19 -2.83
C ASP A 79 10.63 -15.57 -3.55
N ARG A 80 9.51 -16.30 -3.60
CA ARG A 80 8.28 -15.81 -4.21
C ARG A 80 7.73 -14.61 -3.40
N PRO A 81 7.57 -13.42 -4.01
CA PRO A 81 6.99 -12.26 -3.31
C PRO A 81 5.60 -12.59 -2.79
N GLN A 82 5.34 -12.29 -1.51
CA GLN A 82 4.03 -12.48 -0.85
C GLN A 82 3.29 -11.16 -0.63
N ILE A 83 3.95 -10.03 -0.86
CA ILE A 83 3.37 -8.70 -0.70
C ILE A 83 2.17 -8.51 -1.62
N VAL A 84 1.14 -7.87 -1.10
CA VAL A 84 -0.03 -7.44 -1.86
C VAL A 84 -0.28 -5.97 -1.55
N CYS A 85 -0.36 -5.14 -2.59
CA CYS A 85 -0.60 -3.70 -2.46
C CYS A 85 -2.01 -3.40 -2.98
N THR A 86 -2.92 -2.91 -2.12
CA THR A 86 -4.30 -2.60 -2.52
C THR A 86 -4.71 -1.18 -2.15
N LYS A 87 -5.59 -0.55 -2.94
CA LYS A 87 -6.10 0.79 -2.62
C LYS A 87 -6.95 0.76 -1.35
N PRO A 88 -6.68 1.61 -0.35
CA PRO A 88 -7.47 1.66 0.87
C PRO A 88 -8.90 2.11 0.55
N ARG A 89 -9.90 1.33 0.97
CA ARG A 89 -11.33 1.62 0.75
C ARG A 89 -11.84 2.90 1.43
N ARG A 90 -11.01 3.57 2.25
CA ARG A 90 -11.39 4.74 3.06
C ARG A 90 -11.81 5.95 2.21
N SER A 91 -11.26 6.10 1.00
CA SER A 91 -11.66 7.16 0.06
C SER A 91 -13.17 7.10 -0.28
N HIS A 92 -13.71 5.90 -0.47
CA HIS A 92 -15.13 5.72 -0.78
C HIS A 92 -16.04 6.07 0.40
N ARG A 93 -15.61 5.80 1.64
CA ARG A 93 -16.44 6.07 2.83
C ARG A 93 -16.53 7.57 3.12
N MET A 94 -15.40 8.29 3.04
CA MET A 94 -15.38 9.75 3.25
C MET A 94 -16.23 10.49 2.21
N ARG A 95 -16.17 10.05 0.94
CA ARG A 95 -16.94 10.63 -0.16
C ARG A 95 -18.45 10.38 0.00
N ARG A 96 -18.87 9.20 0.48
CA ARG A 96 -20.28 8.91 0.81
C ARG A 96 -20.80 9.79 1.96
N HIS A 97 -20.01 9.97 3.03
CA HIS A 97 -20.41 10.84 4.14
C HIS A 97 -20.60 12.31 3.71
N HIS A 98 -19.71 12.84 2.87
CA HIS A 98 -19.86 14.20 2.33
C HIS A 98 -21.14 14.36 1.49
N HIS A 99 -21.40 13.44 0.57
CA HIS A 99 -22.62 13.47 -0.25
C HIS A 99 -23.89 13.39 0.62
N HIS A 100 -23.92 12.50 1.62
CA HIS A 100 -25.07 12.37 2.50
C HIS A 100 -25.32 13.65 3.31
N HIS A 101 -24.25 14.25 3.87
CA HIS A 101 -24.35 15.51 4.61
C HIS A 101 -24.85 16.66 3.73
N GLN A 102 -24.32 16.80 2.51
CA GLN A 102 -24.73 17.84 1.56
C GLN A 102 -26.20 17.68 1.15
N HIS A 103 -26.64 16.45 0.88
CA HIS A 103 -28.03 16.18 0.50
C HIS A 103 -29.02 16.47 1.65
N HIS A 104 -28.62 16.17 2.89
CA HIS A 104 -29.40 16.50 4.08
C HIS A 104 -29.46 18.01 4.35
N HIS A 105 -28.36 18.74 4.19
CA HIS A 105 -28.33 20.21 4.28
C HIS A 105 -29.26 20.86 3.24
N GLN A 106 -29.20 20.42 1.98
CA GLN A 106 -30.08 20.91 0.92
C GLN A 106 -31.57 20.64 1.23
N ARG A 107 -31.91 19.44 1.72
CA ARG A 107 -33.28 19.11 2.15
C ARG A 107 -33.78 20.05 3.25
N ARG A 108 -32.95 20.32 4.26
CA ARG A 108 -33.30 21.26 5.35
C ARG A 108 -33.53 22.68 4.81
N HIS A 109 -32.65 23.15 3.93
CA HIS A 109 -32.79 24.48 3.33
C HIS A 109 -34.05 24.59 2.45
N HIS A 110 -34.37 23.56 1.65
CA HIS A 110 -35.59 23.53 0.84
C HIS A 110 -36.85 23.51 1.71
N LYS A 111 -36.86 22.71 2.79
CA LYS A 111 -37.98 22.66 3.75
C LYS A 111 -38.21 24.02 4.41
N SER A 112 -37.15 24.67 4.90
CA SER A 112 -37.20 26.03 5.47
C SER A 112 -37.77 27.06 4.49
N ARG A 113 -37.31 27.07 3.23
CA ARG A 113 -37.88 27.96 2.19
C ARG A 113 -39.36 27.69 1.92
N LYS A 114 -39.80 26.41 1.96
CA LYS A 114 -41.19 26.02 1.73
C LYS A 114 -42.09 26.49 2.87
N GLU A 115 -41.68 26.34 4.12
CA GLU A 115 -42.40 26.85 5.30
C GLU A 115 -42.51 28.37 5.26
N ARG A 116 -41.42 29.08 4.95
CA ARG A 116 -41.43 30.55 4.83
C ARG A 116 -42.39 31.04 3.74
N ARG A 117 -42.49 30.31 2.61
CA ARG A 117 -43.49 30.59 1.56
C ARG A 117 -44.92 30.27 2.01
N LYS A 118 -45.11 29.32 2.92
CA LYS A 118 -46.42 28.93 3.47
C LYS A 118 -46.95 29.99 4.43
N HIS A 119 -46.12 30.46 5.37
CA HIS A 119 -46.47 31.61 6.22
C HIS A 119 -46.69 32.90 5.41
N LYS A 120 -45.90 33.14 4.35
CA LYS A 120 -46.12 34.29 3.47
C LYS A 120 -47.38 34.18 2.59
N LYS A 121 -47.99 32.99 2.48
CA LYS A 121 -49.30 32.78 1.83
C LYS A 121 -50.49 32.90 2.78
N HIS A 122 -50.26 32.89 4.10
CA HIS A 122 -51.27 33.21 5.12
C HIS A 122 -51.00 34.55 5.83
N PRO A 123 -51.11 35.69 5.14
CA PRO A 123 -51.49 36.94 5.78
C PRO A 123 -52.86 37.40 5.27
N ALA A 124 -53.82 37.47 6.20
CA ALA A 124 -55.09 38.20 6.15
C ALA A 124 -56.15 37.77 5.11
N GLU A 125 -56.88 36.69 5.41
CA GLU A 125 -58.34 36.67 5.23
C GLU A 125 -58.91 36.39 6.62
N ASP A 126 -59.45 37.43 7.29
CA ASP A 126 -60.51 37.39 8.32
C ASP A 126 -60.40 38.65 9.24
N TRP A 127 -60.95 39.79 8.81
CA TRP A 127 -61.31 40.94 9.66
C TRP A 127 -62.36 41.86 8.99
N GLU A 128 -63.41 41.29 8.40
CA GLU A 128 -64.61 42.05 8.03
C GLU A 128 -65.88 41.23 8.28
N LYS A 129 -66.24 41.04 9.56
CA LYS A 129 -67.64 40.98 10.02
C LYS A 129 -67.69 40.78 11.52
N GLU A 130 -67.95 41.85 12.25
CA GLU A 130 -69.11 41.98 13.15
C GLU A 130 -69.01 43.38 13.76
N GLU A 131 -69.49 44.37 13.00
CA GLU A 131 -70.11 45.52 13.66
C GLU A 131 -71.43 45.05 14.25
N GLY A 132 -71.64 45.34 15.52
CA GLY A 132 -72.97 45.48 16.08
C GLY A 132 -73.28 44.57 17.27
N ASN A 133 -73.51 45.26 18.39
CA ASN A 133 -74.70 45.11 19.24
C ASN A 133 -74.49 44.53 20.65
N PHE A 134 -74.86 45.37 21.63
CA PHE A 134 -75.38 45.08 22.98
C PHE A 134 -74.36 44.58 24.02
N CYS A 135 -74.23 45.12 25.23
CA CYS A 135 -74.91 46.18 25.99
C CYS A 135 -73.89 46.74 27.01
#